data_AF-R4Z5U7-F1
#
_entry.id   AF-R4Z5U7-F1
#
_cell.length_a   1.000
_cell.length_b   1.000
_cell.length_c   1.000
_cell.angle_alpha   90.00
_cell.angle_beta   90.00
_cell.angle_gamma   90.00
#
_symmetry.space_group_name_H-M   'P 1'
#
loop_
_entity.id
_entity.type
_entity.pdbx_description
1 polymer ?
#
loop_
_entity_poly.entity_id
_entity_poly.type
_entity_poly.pdbx_seq_one_letter_code
_entity_poly.pdbx_strand_id
1 'polypeptide(L)'
;MTTAARNGCLGVTARLLERTAHQAGHHLSLRRLLADLAGIQETILLYQGDKGRPCARHMTTTMTPNQQQLYDLFNLDQYAPTKRLR
;
A
#
# COMPACT_ATOMS: atom_id res chain seq x y z
N MET A 1 -5.17 8.43 -29.19
CA MET A 1 -3.73 8.77 -29.12
C MET A 1 -3.54 9.81 -28.01
N THR A 2 -3.38 9.38 -26.75
CA THR A 2 -3.01 10.28 -25.64
C THR A 2 -2.39 9.50 -24.47
N THR A 3 -1.24 8.86 -24.75
CA THR A 3 -0.44 8.10 -23.78
C THR A 3 1.03 8.47 -23.94
N ALA A 4 1.38 9.74 -23.71
CA ALA A 4 2.78 10.19 -23.72
C ALA A 4 3.10 11.14 -22.55
N ALA A 5 2.15 11.97 -22.12
CA ALA A 5 2.34 12.87 -20.98
C ALA A 5 2.29 12.18 -19.59
N ARG A 6 1.82 10.92 -19.50
CA ARG A 6 1.75 10.19 -18.22
C ARG A 6 3.09 9.62 -17.74
N ASN A 7 4.07 9.42 -18.64
CA ASN A 7 5.32 8.76 -18.27
C ASN A 7 6.38 9.72 -17.70
N GLY A 8 6.30 11.02 -18.03
CA GLY A 8 7.25 12.03 -17.52
C GLY A 8 7.10 12.31 -16.03
N CYS A 9 5.87 12.36 -15.52
CA CYS A 9 5.60 12.59 -14.10
C CYS A 9 5.87 11.36 -13.22
N LEU A 10 5.77 10.15 -13.77
CA LEU A 10 6.03 8.91 -13.02
C LEU A 10 7.51 8.77 -12.64
N GLY A 11 8.43 9.27 -13.48
CA GLY A 11 9.87 9.22 -13.18
C GLY A 11 10.27 10.10 -12.00
N VAL A 12 9.70 11.30 -11.88
CA VAL A 12 10.01 12.23 -10.78
C VAL A 12 9.39 11.77 -9.46
N THR A 13 8.16 11.25 -9.46
CA THR A 13 7.54 10.70 -8.24
C THR A 13 8.22 9.42 -7.79
N ALA A 14 8.58 8.54 -8.72
CA ALA A 14 9.34 7.32 -8.40
C ALA A 14 10.69 7.63 -7.76
N ARG A 15 11.44 8.61 -8.30
CA ARG A 15 12.72 9.03 -7.73
C ARG A 15 12.57 9.73 -6.38
N LEU A 16 11.46 10.44 -6.16
CA LEU A 16 11.15 11.01 -4.85
C LEU A 16 10.88 9.89 -3.82
N LEU A 17 10.07 8.88 -4.17
CA LEU A 17 9.79 7.73 -3.30
C LEU A 17 11.08 6.98 -2.93
N GLU A 18 11.94 6.71 -3.91
CA GLU A 18 13.24 6.07 -3.70
C GLU A 18 14.15 6.90 -2.79
N ARG A 19 14.20 8.23 -2.99
CA ARG A 19 14.98 9.14 -2.14
C ARG A 19 14.46 9.18 -0.71
N THR A 20 13.14 9.27 -0.51
CA THR A 20 12.52 9.28 0.83
C THR A 20 12.82 7.98 1.57
N ALA A 21 12.70 6.84 0.90
CA ALA A 21 13.06 5.54 1.47
C ALA A 21 14.54 5.48 1.85
N HIS A 22 15.44 5.95 0.97
CA HIS A 22 16.87 5.98 1.26
C HIS A 22 17.22 6.90 2.44
N GLN A 23 16.55 8.04 2.57
CA GLN A 23 16.72 8.96 3.72
C GLN A 23 16.25 8.33 5.04
N ALA A 24 15.27 7.42 4.98
CA ALA A 24 14.81 6.64 6.11
C ALA A 24 15.66 5.38 6.38
N GLY A 25 16.76 5.17 5.64
CA GLY A 25 17.66 4.02 5.80
C GLY A 25 17.26 2.77 5.00
N HIS A 26 16.23 2.86 4.16
CA HIS A 26 15.86 1.78 3.24
C HIS A 26 16.67 1.86 1.95
N HIS A 27 17.75 1.09 1.86
CA HIS A 27 18.57 0.98 0.65
C HIS A 27 17.99 -0.04 -0.34
N LEU A 28 16.81 0.26 -0.87
CA LEU A 28 16.10 -0.57 -1.85
C LEU A 28 16.21 0.06 -3.25
N SER A 29 16.33 -0.78 -4.28
CA SER A 29 16.11 -0.29 -5.64
C SER A 29 14.64 0.09 -5.83
N LEU A 30 14.34 1.08 -6.67
CA LEU A 30 12.97 1.45 -7.01
C LEU A 30 12.07 0.25 -7.35
N ARG A 31 12.57 -0.71 -8.14
CA ARG A 31 11.82 -1.93 -8.50
C ARG A 31 11.46 -2.75 -7.25
N ARG A 32 12.40 -2.89 -6.30
CA ARG A 32 12.17 -3.63 -5.07
C ARG A 32 11.23 -2.88 -4.14
N LEU A 33 11.39 -1.57 -4.01
CA LEU A 33 10.49 -0.70 -3.25
C LEU A 33 9.04 -0.85 -3.74
N LEU A 34 8.81 -0.72 -5.05
CA LEU A 34 7.47 -0.87 -5.62
C LEU A 34 6.91 -2.29 -5.47
N ALA A 35 7.76 -3.33 -5.53
CA ALA A 35 7.33 -4.70 -5.30
C ALA A 35 6.90 -4.92 -3.84
N ASP A 36 7.66 -4.41 -2.88
CA ASP A 36 7.33 -4.51 -1.46
C ASP A 36 6.05 -3.73 -1.14
N LEU A 37 5.89 -2.51 -1.67
CA LEU A 37 4.67 -1.71 -1.55
C LEU A 37 3.46 -2.39 -2.21
N ALA A 38 3.62 -2.98 -3.41
CA ALA A 38 2.55 -3.72 -4.08
C ALA A 38 2.15 -5.01 -3.35
N GLY A 39 3.06 -5.55 -2.52
CA GLY A 39 2.79 -6.67 -1.64
C GLY A 39 2.02 -6.30 -0.37
N ILE A 40 1.87 -5.01 -0.05
CA ILE A 40 1.00 -4.55 1.03
C ILE A 40 -0.44 -4.67 0.54
N GLN A 41 -1.16 -5.64 1.09
CA GLN A 41 -2.53 -5.96 0.67
C GLN A 41 -3.48 -5.94 1.86
N GLU A 42 -4.70 -5.49 1.58
CA GLU A 42 -5.85 -5.65 2.46
C GLU A 42 -6.69 -6.81 1.94
N THR A 43 -6.84 -7.85 2.76
CA THR A 43 -7.72 -8.98 2.47
C THR A 43 -9.07 -8.73 3.11
N ILE A 44 -10.13 -8.72 2.29
CA ILE A 44 -11.52 -8.67 2.79
C ILE A 44 -12.02 -10.10 2.90
N LEU A 45 -12.18 -10.59 4.14
CA LEU A 45 -12.86 -11.85 4.41
C LEU A 45 -14.37 -11.59 4.48
N LEU A 46 -15.10 -12.07 3.47
CA LEU A 46 -16.56 -12.10 3.48
C LEU A 46 -17.04 -13.38 4.15
N TYR A 47 -17.86 -13.25 5.18
CA TYR A 47 -18.43 -14.37 5.92
C TYR A 47 -19.87 -14.11 6.35
N GLN A 48 -20.62 -15.17 6.67
CA GLN A 48 -21.98 -15.05 7.21
C GLN A 48 -21.90 -14.80 8.71
N GLY A 49 -22.47 -13.69 9.20
CA GLY A 49 -22.66 -13.46 10.62
C GLY A 49 -23.82 -14.29 11.21
N ASP A 50 -23.99 -14.30 12.53
CA ASP A 50 -24.96 -15.13 13.28
C ASP A 50 -26.43 -15.08 12.81
N LYS A 51 -26.83 -14.06 12.05
CA LYS A 51 -28.20 -13.89 11.53
C LYS A 51 -28.30 -13.92 9.99
N GLY A 52 -27.30 -14.47 9.30
CA GLY A 52 -27.26 -14.51 7.83
C GLY A 52 -27.03 -13.14 7.17
N ARG A 53 -26.60 -12.14 7.96
CA ARG A 53 -26.15 -10.84 7.43
C ARG A 53 -24.73 -11.04 6.89
N PRO A 54 -24.45 -10.70 5.62
CA PRO A 54 -23.09 -10.75 5.10
C PRO A 54 -22.23 -9.75 5.87
N CYS A 55 -21.18 -10.26 6.50
CA CYS A 55 -20.19 -9.48 7.24
C CYS A 55 -18.88 -9.47 6.45
N ALA A 56 -18.24 -8.31 6.41
CA ALA A 56 -16.90 -8.15 5.85
C ALA A 56 -15.93 -7.88 7.00
N ARG A 57 -14.88 -8.70 7.12
CA ARG A 57 -13.75 -8.40 7.99
C ARG A 57 -12.56 -8.01 7.13
N HIS A 58 -12.14 -6.77 7.31
CA HIS A 58 -10.92 -6.24 6.73
C HIS A 58 -9.73 -6.74 7.56
N MET A 59 -8.82 -7.46 6.93
CA MET A 59 -7.57 -7.93 7.51
C MET A 59 -6.43 -7.45 6.65
N THR A 60 -5.57 -6.58 7.19
CA THR A 60 -4.28 -6.30 6.57
C THR A 60 -3.42 -7.57 6.65
N THR A 61 -2.95 -8.07 5.51
CA THR A 61 -2.09 -9.25 5.45
C THR A 61 -0.84 -8.99 6.29
N THR A 62 -0.36 -9.99 7.04
CA THR A 62 0.86 -9.88 7.85
C THR A 62 1.99 -9.31 7.01
N MET A 63 2.45 -8.11 7.36
CA MET A 63 3.51 -7.43 6.64
C MET A 63 4.87 -8.01 7.03
N THR A 64 5.78 -8.10 6.06
CA THR A 64 7.20 -8.28 6.38
C THR A 64 7.71 -7.04 7.14
N PRO A 65 8.80 -7.14 7.93
CA PRO A 65 9.34 -5.98 8.64
C PRO A 65 9.61 -4.77 7.73
N ASN A 66 10.13 -5.02 6.52
CA ASN A 66 10.37 -3.96 5.54
C ASN A 66 9.07 -3.31 5.04
N GLN A 67 8.02 -4.11 4.81
CA GLN A 67 6.72 -3.58 4.42
C GLN A 67 6.05 -2.76 5.53
N GLN A 68 6.19 -3.17 6.79
CA GLN A 68 5.68 -2.41 7.93
C GLN A 68 6.37 -1.04 8.01
N GLN A 69 7.69 -1.01 7.92
CA GLN A 69 8.45 0.23 7.93
C GLN A 69 8.09 1.15 6.75
N LEU A 70 7.88 0.59 5.56
CA LEU A 70 7.42 1.37 4.39
C LEU A 70 5.97 1.86 4.55
N TYR A 71 5.10 1.05 5.15
CA TYR A 71 3.72 1.42 5.46
C TYR A 71 3.67 2.63 6.40
N ASP A 72 4.49 2.60 7.45
CA ASP A 72 4.59 3.69 8.43
C ASP A 72 5.28 4.92 7.81
N LEU A 73 6.37 4.74 7.04
CA LEU A 73 7.11 5.83 6.41
C LEU A 73 6.23 6.67 5.45
N PHE A 74 5.36 6.00 4.70
CA PHE A 74 4.47 6.68 3.74
C PHE A 74 3.08 7.01 4.32
N ASN A 75 2.85 6.79 5.61
CA ASN A 75 1.57 7.01 6.30
C ASN A 75 0.39 6.43 5.51
N LEU A 76 0.53 5.17 5.08
CA LEU A 76 -0.48 4.54 4.22
C LEU A 76 -1.80 4.26 4.96
N ASP A 77 -1.81 4.35 6.29
CA ASP A 77 -2.99 4.29 7.14
C ASP A 77 -4.00 5.40 6.81
N GLN A 78 -3.53 6.59 6.41
CA GLN A 78 -4.40 7.70 5.96
C GLN A 78 -5.29 7.29 4.78
N TYR A 79 -4.80 6.40 3.93
CA TYR A 79 -5.49 5.93 2.74
C TYR A 79 -6.21 4.61 2.94
N ALA A 80 -6.09 4.00 4.13
CA ALA A 80 -6.85 2.81 4.46
C ALA A 80 -8.36 3.15 4.40
N PRO A 81 -9.19 2.25 3.85
CA PRO A 81 -10.63 2.50 3.82
C PRO A 81 -11.12 2.72 5.24
N THR A 82 -11.66 3.92 5.49
CA THR A 82 -12.23 4.25 6.79
C THR A 82 -13.31 3.21 7.07
N LYS A 83 -13.16 2.49 8.19
CA LYS A 83 -14.10 1.45 8.64
C LYS A 83 -15.50 2.06 8.66
N ARG A 84 -16.27 1.95 7.58
CA ARG A 84 -17.69 2.33 7.56
C ARG A 84 -18.40 1.29 8.38
N LEU A 85 -18.44 1.51 9.69
CA LEU A 85 -19.33 0.78 10.60
C LEU A 85 -20.76 0.98 10.06
N ARG A 86 -21.34 -0.10 9.52
CA ARG A 86 -22.73 -0.23 9.06
C ARG A 86 -23.34 -1.50 9.63
#